data_AF-C5KMK7-F1
#
_entry.id   AF-C5KMK7-F1
#
_cell.length_a   1.000
_cell.length_b   1.000
_cell.length_c   1.000
_cell.angle_alpha   90.00
_cell.angle_beta   90.00
_cell.angle_gamma   90.00
#
_symmetry.space_group_name_H-M   'P 1'
#
loop_
_entity.id
_entity.type
_entity.pdbx_description
1 polymer ?
#
loop_
_entity_poly.entity_id
_entity_poly.type
_entity_poly.pdbx_seq_one_letter_code
_entity_poly.pdbx_strand_id
1 'polypeptide(L)'
;MSMEFIDGVPLDKLIEFSLLNETVCAYVVYNILLALKDLHEKHIIHRDIKAANIMLGKSGRVVLCDFGVSRLLEKEAQALTFTGTPFWMAPEVIISYSLSQNMRAGYDCRADIWSLGVTAVEACLGHPPHADKFARMPHMVYLTIVKDPPPTMDMSKFSDSYRDFLDHCFQKCPDDRMTAAQLLKHEWITEMKEYEKDVVKDRLISNVKTYLMWEAKHEEDDDEEEEEDEEGSHEMAMGG
;
A
#
# COMPACT_ATOMS: atom_id res chain seq x y z
N MET A 1 -8.19 20.70 0.45
CA MET A 1 -7.84 20.33 1.84
C MET A 1 -6.35 20.56 2.00
N SER A 2 -5.93 21.33 3.00
CA SER A 2 -4.52 21.35 3.41
C SER A 2 -4.29 20.08 4.23
N MET A 3 -3.43 19.20 3.75
CA MET A 3 -3.05 17.99 4.43
C MET A 3 -1.95 18.34 5.44
N GLU A 4 -2.03 17.78 6.66
CA GLU A 4 -0.93 17.87 7.63
C GLU A 4 0.34 17.35 6.94
N PHE A 5 1.42 18.12 6.94
CA PHE A 5 2.70 17.65 6.43
C PHE A 5 3.18 16.51 7.36
N ILE A 6 3.38 15.34 6.80
CA ILE A 6 3.89 14.19 7.53
C ILE A 6 5.37 14.10 7.23
N ASP A 7 6.18 14.41 8.24
CA ASP A 7 7.63 14.25 8.17
C ASP A 7 7.98 12.75 8.24
N GLY A 8 8.09 12.12 7.07
CA GLY A 8 8.17 10.68 6.92
C GLY A 8 8.51 10.24 5.50
N VAL A 9 8.46 8.92 5.29
CA VAL A 9 8.83 8.25 4.04
C VAL A 9 7.63 7.46 3.54
N PRO A 10 7.29 7.51 2.24
CA PRO A 10 6.33 6.59 1.64
C PRO A 10 6.74 5.12 1.83
N LEU A 11 5.78 4.22 2.09
CA LEU A 11 6.08 2.82 2.36
C LEU A 11 6.74 2.13 1.16
N ASP A 12 6.37 2.47 -0.08
CA ASP A 12 6.98 1.93 -1.30
C ASP A 12 8.47 2.25 -1.38
N LYS A 13 8.88 3.48 -1.03
CA LYS A 13 10.29 3.86 -0.93
C LYS A 13 11.04 3.11 0.14
N LEU A 14 10.42 2.91 1.31
CA LEU A 14 11.06 2.15 2.37
C LEU A 14 11.28 0.68 1.95
N ILE A 15 10.33 0.04 1.28
CA ILE A 15 10.45 -1.38 0.88
C ILE A 15 11.33 -1.59 -0.35
N GLU A 16 11.51 -0.58 -1.21
CA GLU A 16 12.56 -0.56 -2.24
C GLU A 16 13.96 -0.66 -1.60
N PHE A 17 14.15 -0.01 -0.45
CA PHE A 17 15.40 -0.04 0.32
C PHE A 17 15.53 -1.28 1.21
N SER A 18 14.48 -1.63 1.97
CA SER A 18 14.50 -2.75 2.90
C SER A 18 13.09 -3.30 3.17
N LEU A 19 12.89 -4.58 2.83
CA LEU A 19 11.61 -5.25 3.06
C LEU A 19 11.24 -5.29 4.54
N LEU A 20 9.94 -5.09 4.81
CA LEU A 20 9.44 -5.25 6.16
C LEU A 20 9.38 -6.73 6.53
N ASN A 21 9.79 -7.04 7.76
CA ASN A 21 9.43 -8.32 8.34
C ASN A 21 7.93 -8.36 8.65
N GLU A 22 7.42 -9.57 8.83
CA GLU A 22 5.98 -9.82 8.98
C GLU A 22 5.38 -9.06 10.18
N THR A 23 6.11 -8.94 11.30
CA THR A 23 5.63 -8.24 12.49
C THR A 23 5.52 -6.72 12.26
N VAL A 24 6.51 -6.11 11.60
CA VAL A 24 6.43 -4.69 11.25
C VAL A 24 5.34 -4.43 10.21
N CYS A 25 5.17 -5.34 9.24
CA CYS A 25 4.06 -5.29 8.28
C CYS A 25 2.69 -5.34 8.99
N ALA A 26 2.48 -6.27 9.91
CA ALA A 26 1.25 -6.35 10.69
C ALA A 26 0.97 -5.07 11.50
N TYR A 27 2.00 -4.41 12.05
CA TYR A 27 1.84 -3.13 12.73
C TYR A 27 1.40 -2.01 11.77
N VAL A 28 1.99 -1.95 10.56
CA VAL A 28 1.56 -1.01 9.51
C VAL A 28 0.11 -1.29 9.11
N VAL A 29 -0.23 -2.55 8.80
CA VAL A 29 -1.58 -2.96 8.41
C VAL A 29 -2.60 -2.69 9.51
N TYR A 30 -2.28 -2.91 10.78
CA TYR A 30 -3.14 -2.56 11.92
C TYR A 30 -3.53 -1.08 11.90
N ASN A 31 -2.57 -0.17 11.71
CA ASN A 31 -2.85 1.26 11.66
C ASN A 31 -3.69 1.65 10.43
N ILE A 32 -3.47 1.00 9.29
CA ILE A 32 -4.31 1.22 8.09
C ILE A 32 -5.72 0.67 8.29
N LEU A 33 -5.89 -0.47 8.96
CA LEU A 33 -7.20 -1.01 9.32
C LEU A 33 -7.98 -0.07 10.25
N LEU A 34 -7.31 0.59 11.19
CA LEU A 34 -7.94 1.62 12.03
C LEU A 34 -8.46 2.78 11.16
N ALA A 35 -7.63 3.29 10.24
CA ALA A 35 -8.04 4.35 9.32
C ALA A 35 -9.20 3.93 8.41
N LEU A 36 -9.12 2.73 7.82
CA LEU A 36 -10.18 2.19 6.96
C LEU A 36 -11.48 1.98 7.72
N LYS A 37 -11.43 1.47 8.96
CA LYS A 37 -12.62 1.33 9.81
C LYS A 37 -13.32 2.69 9.97
N ASP A 38 -12.57 3.74 10.33
CA ASP A 38 -13.12 5.08 10.53
C ASP A 38 -13.70 5.70 9.24
N LEU A 39 -13.11 5.39 8.08
CA LEU A 39 -13.62 5.83 6.78
C LEU A 39 -14.90 5.07 6.40
N HIS A 40 -14.88 3.74 6.53
CA HIS A 40 -15.97 2.86 6.13
C HIS A 40 -17.21 3.08 7.00
N GLU A 41 -17.04 3.36 8.31
CA GLU A 41 -18.13 3.76 9.22
C GLU A 41 -18.80 5.08 8.80
N LYS A 42 -18.08 5.96 8.09
CA LYS A 42 -18.59 7.22 7.51
C LYS A 42 -19.03 7.06 6.06
N HIS A 43 -19.09 5.83 5.54
CA HIS A 43 -19.41 5.54 4.15
C HIS A 43 -18.47 6.23 3.14
N ILE A 44 -17.20 6.41 3.52
CA ILE A 44 -16.13 6.94 2.67
C ILE A 44 -15.25 5.78 2.23
N ILE A 45 -14.87 5.79 0.95
CA ILE A 45 -14.02 4.75 0.34
C ILE A 45 -12.75 5.40 -0.18
N HIS A 46 -11.62 4.77 0.09
CA HIS A 46 -10.32 5.29 -0.30
C HIS A 46 -10.08 5.16 -1.81
N ARG A 47 -10.25 3.94 -2.36
CA ARG A 47 -10.11 3.52 -3.76
C ARG A 47 -8.70 3.39 -4.33
N ASP A 48 -7.68 3.84 -3.62
CA ASP A 48 -6.27 3.68 -4.05
C ASP A 48 -5.36 3.28 -2.87
N ILE A 49 -5.69 2.19 -2.20
CA ILE A 49 -4.82 1.62 -1.15
C ILE A 49 -3.65 0.89 -1.82
N LYS A 50 -2.43 1.34 -1.54
CA LYS A 50 -1.14 0.80 -2.01
C LYS A 50 0.00 1.34 -1.14
N ALA A 51 1.18 0.75 -1.17
CA ALA A 51 2.31 1.22 -0.36
C ALA A 51 2.67 2.69 -0.62
N ALA A 52 2.63 3.14 -1.88
CA ALA A 52 2.90 4.54 -2.24
C ALA A 52 1.96 5.56 -1.58
N ASN A 53 0.77 5.13 -1.14
CA ASN A 53 -0.22 5.98 -0.45
C ASN A 53 -0.20 5.77 1.07
N ILE A 54 0.81 5.10 1.62
CA ILE A 54 1.01 4.93 3.06
C ILE A 54 2.27 5.69 3.46
N MET A 55 2.13 6.68 4.32
CA MET A 55 3.24 7.46 4.84
C MET A 55 3.68 6.95 6.21
N LEU A 56 4.99 6.76 6.37
CA LEU A 56 5.64 6.30 7.60
C LEU A 56 6.40 7.47 8.24
N GLY A 57 5.84 8.04 9.30
CA GLY A 57 6.44 9.16 10.01
C GLY A 57 7.64 8.75 10.86
N LYS A 58 8.59 9.69 11.07
CA LYS A 58 9.80 9.49 11.90
C LYS A 58 9.51 9.10 13.36
N SER A 59 8.28 9.31 13.84
CA SER A 59 7.81 8.93 15.18
C SER A 59 7.12 7.56 15.24
N GLY A 60 7.10 6.81 14.14
CA GLY A 60 6.42 5.51 14.02
C GLY A 60 4.91 5.65 13.80
N ARG A 61 4.46 6.85 13.41
CA ARG A 61 3.08 7.11 12.95
C ARG A 61 2.92 6.53 11.55
N VAL A 62 1.86 5.77 11.33
CA VAL A 62 1.48 5.25 10.01
C VAL A 62 0.22 5.97 9.59
N VAL A 63 0.24 6.57 8.40
CA VAL A 63 -0.88 7.39 7.92
C VAL A 63 -1.24 6.97 6.51
N LEU A 64 -2.53 6.72 6.29
CA LEU A 64 -3.08 6.56 4.95
C LEU A 64 -3.23 7.94 4.29
N CYS A 65 -2.66 8.08 3.11
CA CYS A 65 -2.56 9.32 2.35
C CYS A 65 -3.28 9.24 1.01
N ASP A 66 -3.39 10.41 0.35
CA ASP A 66 -4.02 10.61 -0.96
C ASP A 66 -5.50 10.23 -1.07
N PHE A 67 -6.34 11.12 -0.54
CA PHE A 67 -7.78 11.08 -0.69
C PHE A 67 -8.28 11.69 -2.02
N GLY A 68 -7.40 11.95 -3.00
CA GLY A 68 -7.74 12.65 -4.25
C GLY A 68 -8.82 11.94 -5.08
N VAL A 69 -8.88 10.62 -4.95
CA VAL A 69 -9.89 9.76 -5.60
C VAL A 69 -10.92 9.19 -4.62
N SER A 70 -10.87 9.56 -3.34
CA SER A 70 -11.86 9.11 -2.35
C SER A 70 -13.23 9.70 -2.61
N ARG A 71 -14.29 8.94 -2.29
CA ARG A 71 -15.68 9.32 -2.59
C ARG A 71 -16.63 8.93 -1.45
N LEU A 72 -17.69 9.73 -1.29
CA LEU A 72 -18.82 9.41 -0.41
C LEU A 72 -19.80 8.50 -1.17
N LEU A 73 -20.14 7.35 -0.59
CA LEU A 73 -21.04 6.36 -1.19
C LEU A 73 -22.42 6.93 -1.56
N GLU A 74 -22.92 7.92 -0.82
CA GLU A 74 -24.29 8.45 -0.98
C GLU A 74 -24.47 9.41 -2.18
N LYS A 75 -23.40 10.01 -2.71
CA LYS A 75 -23.54 11.19 -3.60
C LYS A 75 -23.34 10.94 -5.10
N GLU A 76 -22.72 9.86 -5.54
CA GLU A 76 -22.32 9.73 -6.94
C GLU A 76 -22.50 8.31 -7.50
N ALA A 77 -23.67 8.07 -8.09
CA ALA A 77 -23.94 6.90 -8.94
C ALA A 77 -23.25 6.96 -10.32
N GLN A 78 -22.33 7.91 -10.58
CA GLN A 78 -21.95 8.27 -11.96
C GLN A 78 -20.45 8.48 -12.25
N ALA A 79 -19.53 8.41 -11.29
CA ALA A 79 -18.11 8.64 -11.58
C ALA A 79 -17.27 7.35 -11.45
N LEU A 80 -17.36 6.49 -12.47
CA LEU A 80 -16.39 5.42 -12.73
C LEU A 80 -15.26 6.00 -13.60
N THR A 81 -14.47 6.95 -13.08
CA THR A 81 -13.19 7.28 -13.71
C THR A 81 -12.27 6.07 -13.55
N PHE A 82 -11.56 5.69 -14.62
CA PHE A 82 -10.55 4.61 -14.67
C PHE A 82 -9.34 5.00 -13.80
N THR A 83 -9.55 5.07 -12.50
CA THR A 83 -8.60 5.55 -11.50
C THR A 83 -8.42 4.43 -10.50
N GLY A 84 -7.22 3.86 -10.48
CA GLY A 84 -6.83 2.74 -9.64
C GLY A 84 -5.54 2.14 -10.20
N THR A 85 -4.70 1.62 -9.32
CA THR A 85 -3.45 0.99 -9.74
C THR A 85 -3.75 -0.49 -10.04
N PRO A 86 -3.58 -0.99 -11.29
CA PRO A 86 -4.21 -2.24 -11.76
C PRO A 86 -4.07 -3.47 -10.87
N PHE A 87 -2.91 -3.64 -10.22
CA PHE A 87 -2.61 -4.80 -9.39
C PHE A 87 -3.35 -4.83 -8.04
N TRP A 88 -3.80 -3.67 -7.54
CA TRP A 88 -4.52 -3.53 -6.26
C TRP A 88 -6.04 -3.56 -6.44
N MET A 89 -6.54 -3.58 -7.67
CA MET A 89 -7.97 -3.51 -7.94
C MET A 89 -8.68 -4.82 -7.60
N ALA A 90 -9.78 -4.72 -6.85
CA ALA A 90 -10.61 -5.87 -6.52
C ALA A 90 -11.36 -6.41 -7.77
N PRO A 91 -11.69 -7.71 -7.82
CA PRO A 91 -12.39 -8.32 -8.95
C PRO A 91 -13.71 -7.62 -9.29
N GLU A 92 -14.50 -7.27 -8.27
CA GLU A 92 -15.77 -6.58 -8.43
C GLU A 92 -15.61 -5.18 -9.00
N VAL A 93 -14.52 -4.48 -8.66
CA VAL A 93 -14.21 -3.16 -9.20
C VAL A 93 -13.95 -3.29 -10.69
N ILE A 94 -13.09 -4.24 -11.11
CA ILE A 94 -12.78 -4.56 -12.51
C ILE A 94 -14.05 -4.95 -13.30
N ILE A 95 -14.89 -5.82 -12.72
CA ILE A 95 -16.14 -6.28 -13.36
C ILE A 95 -17.16 -5.14 -13.46
N SER A 96 -17.29 -4.30 -12.44
CA SER A 96 -18.26 -3.20 -12.41
C SER A 96 -17.96 -2.10 -13.43
N TYR A 97 -16.71 -1.96 -13.88
CA TYR A 97 -16.38 -1.12 -15.04
C TYR A 97 -16.93 -1.71 -16.34
N SER A 98 -17.17 -3.02 -16.39
CA SER A 98 -17.66 -3.74 -17.58
C SER A 98 -19.19 -3.87 -17.62
N LEU A 99 -19.91 -3.54 -16.53
CA LEU A 99 -21.37 -3.72 -16.39
C LEU A 99 -22.07 -2.46 -15.85
N SER A 100 -23.32 -2.23 -16.25
CA SER A 100 -24.10 -1.01 -15.94
C SER A 100 -24.45 -0.82 -14.44
N GLN A 101 -23.68 0.04 -13.77
CA GLN A 101 -23.93 1.06 -12.72
C GLN A 101 -24.94 0.90 -11.54
N ASN A 102 -25.77 -0.14 -11.39
CA ASN A 102 -26.94 -0.04 -10.47
C ASN A 102 -26.92 -0.83 -9.14
N MET A 103 -25.78 -1.18 -8.53
CA MET A 103 -25.81 -1.93 -7.25
C MET A 103 -24.53 -1.76 -6.41
N ARG A 104 -24.45 -0.81 -5.46
CA ARG A 104 -23.13 -0.41 -4.89
C ARG A 104 -23.00 -0.01 -3.42
N ALA A 105 -23.99 -0.24 -2.55
CA ALA A 105 -23.87 0.25 -1.16
C ALA A 105 -23.01 -0.64 -0.20
N GLY A 106 -22.67 -1.88 -0.56
CA GLY A 106 -21.80 -2.77 0.24
C GLY A 106 -20.54 -3.27 -0.47
N TYR A 107 -20.51 -3.21 -1.80
CA TYR A 107 -19.43 -3.78 -2.63
C TYR A 107 -18.17 -2.92 -2.64
N ASP A 108 -18.30 -1.60 -2.57
CA ASP A 108 -17.16 -0.72 -2.84
C ASP A 108 -16.21 -0.55 -1.62
N CYS A 109 -16.68 -0.61 -0.37
CA CYS A 109 -15.78 -0.49 0.80
C CYS A 109 -14.94 -1.75 1.01
N ARG A 110 -15.47 -2.91 0.61
CA ARG A 110 -14.75 -4.18 0.61
C ARG A 110 -13.60 -4.16 -0.40
N ALA A 111 -13.69 -3.37 -1.46
CA ALA A 111 -12.60 -3.23 -2.42
C ALA A 111 -11.32 -2.69 -1.77
N ASP A 112 -11.43 -1.74 -0.83
CA ASP A 112 -10.26 -1.27 -0.05
C ASP A 112 -9.60 -2.41 0.74
N ILE A 113 -10.38 -3.41 1.20
CA ILE A 113 -9.85 -4.58 1.93
C ILE A 113 -9.04 -5.49 0.99
N TRP A 114 -9.50 -5.68 -0.25
CA TRP A 114 -8.71 -6.40 -1.25
C TRP A 114 -7.39 -5.67 -1.52
N SER A 115 -7.47 -4.36 -1.77
CA SER A 115 -6.29 -3.53 -2.02
C SER A 115 -5.33 -3.51 -0.82
N LEU A 116 -5.85 -3.56 0.41
CA LEU A 116 -5.05 -3.72 1.62
C LEU A 116 -4.32 -5.07 1.64
N GLY A 117 -4.99 -6.17 1.27
CA GLY A 117 -4.35 -7.49 1.15
C GLY A 117 -3.19 -7.47 0.14
N VAL A 118 -3.38 -6.81 -1.01
CA VAL A 118 -2.32 -6.60 -2.01
C VAL A 118 -1.17 -5.77 -1.43
N THR A 119 -1.50 -4.73 -0.66
CA THR A 119 -0.51 -3.86 -0.01
C THR A 119 0.29 -4.58 1.08
N ALA A 120 -0.33 -5.49 1.82
CA ALA A 120 0.36 -6.32 2.80
C ALA A 120 1.39 -7.25 2.13
N VAL A 121 1.01 -7.85 0.98
CA VAL A 121 1.93 -8.62 0.14
C VAL A 121 3.08 -7.75 -0.35
N GLU A 122 2.76 -6.58 -0.91
CA GLU A 122 3.73 -5.61 -1.39
C GLU A 122 4.73 -5.25 -0.28
N ALA A 123 4.27 -4.95 0.93
CA ALA A 123 5.14 -4.57 2.04
C ALA A 123 6.16 -5.68 2.45
N CYS A 124 5.77 -6.94 2.30
CA CYS A 124 6.59 -8.10 2.67
C CYS A 124 7.48 -8.64 1.53
N LEU A 125 7.14 -8.34 0.27
CA LEU A 125 7.85 -8.84 -0.91
C LEU A 125 8.51 -7.75 -1.77
N GLY A 126 8.15 -6.49 -1.57
CA GLY A 126 8.63 -5.34 -2.36
C GLY A 126 7.82 -5.07 -3.62
N HIS A 127 6.86 -5.94 -3.96
CA HIS A 127 6.03 -5.79 -5.15
C HIS A 127 4.65 -6.44 -4.98
N PRO A 128 3.60 -5.96 -5.67
CA PRO A 128 2.31 -6.62 -5.65
C PRO A 128 2.35 -7.97 -6.39
N PRO A 129 1.34 -8.84 -6.21
CA PRO A 129 1.22 -10.07 -6.98
C PRO A 129 1.20 -9.80 -8.48
N HIS A 130 1.85 -10.69 -9.23
CA HIS A 130 1.93 -10.64 -10.70
C HIS A 130 2.66 -9.43 -11.31
N ALA A 131 3.32 -8.58 -10.51
CA ALA A 131 4.11 -7.45 -11.00
C ALA A 131 5.07 -7.86 -12.12
N ASP A 132 5.89 -8.90 -11.88
CA ASP A 132 6.88 -9.39 -12.85
C ASP A 132 6.22 -9.90 -14.15
N LYS A 133 5.12 -10.65 -14.01
CA LYS A 133 4.40 -11.25 -15.15
C LYS A 133 3.80 -10.18 -16.08
N PHE A 134 3.39 -9.04 -15.52
CA PHE A 134 2.70 -7.99 -16.27
C PHE A 134 3.46 -6.66 -16.29
N ALA A 135 4.76 -6.65 -15.99
CA ALA A 135 5.57 -5.43 -15.95
C ALA A 135 5.46 -4.57 -17.21
N ARG A 136 5.38 -5.22 -18.39
CA ARG A 136 5.25 -4.54 -19.70
C ARG A 136 3.83 -4.08 -20.03
N MET A 137 2.82 -4.75 -19.50
CA MET A 137 1.40 -4.47 -19.79
C MET A 137 0.56 -4.66 -18.50
N PRO A 138 0.64 -3.72 -17.54
CA PRO A 138 -0.01 -3.86 -16.24
C PRO A 138 -1.53 -4.12 -16.31
N HIS A 139 -2.22 -3.52 -17.28
CA HIS A 139 -3.66 -3.70 -17.47
C HIS A 139 -4.07 -5.14 -17.83
N MET A 140 -3.14 -6.00 -18.27
CA MET A 140 -3.46 -7.40 -18.57
C MET A 140 -3.69 -8.25 -17.32
N VAL A 141 -3.35 -7.73 -16.13
CA VAL A 141 -3.59 -8.40 -14.85
C VAL A 141 -5.08 -8.58 -14.54
N TYR A 142 -5.96 -7.75 -15.13
CA TYR A 142 -7.40 -7.75 -14.84
C TYR A 142 -8.06 -9.12 -15.04
N LEU A 143 -7.73 -9.82 -16.12
CA LEU A 143 -8.30 -11.13 -16.40
C LEU A 143 -7.81 -12.18 -15.40
N THR A 144 -6.55 -12.11 -14.98
CA THR A 144 -6.00 -13.00 -13.95
C THR A 144 -6.69 -12.75 -12.61
N ILE A 145 -6.84 -11.50 -12.18
CA ILE A 145 -7.54 -11.15 -10.93
C ILE A 145 -8.99 -11.67 -10.94
N VAL A 146 -9.71 -11.51 -12.06
CA VAL A 146 -11.12 -11.92 -12.17
C VAL A 146 -11.26 -13.44 -12.26
N LYS A 147 -10.40 -14.13 -13.03
CA LYS A 147 -10.59 -15.55 -13.38
C LYS A 147 -9.79 -16.51 -12.52
N ASP A 148 -8.53 -16.21 -12.25
CA ASP A 148 -7.61 -17.13 -11.58
C ASP A 148 -7.84 -17.11 -10.06
N PRO A 149 -7.54 -18.19 -9.33
CA PRO A 149 -7.53 -18.15 -7.86
C PRO A 149 -6.62 -17.02 -7.34
N PRO A 150 -6.80 -16.57 -6.08
CA PRO A 150 -5.89 -15.64 -5.44
C PRO A 150 -4.42 -16.04 -5.64
N PRO A 151 -3.52 -15.06 -5.81
CA PRO A 151 -2.15 -15.32 -6.23
C PRO A 151 -1.45 -16.32 -5.30
N THR A 152 -1.06 -17.46 -5.88
CA THR A 152 -0.17 -18.43 -5.23
C THR A 152 1.26 -17.92 -5.34
N MET A 153 1.66 -17.05 -4.42
CA MET A 153 3.06 -16.69 -4.21
C MET A 153 3.71 -17.70 -3.26
N ASP A 154 5.04 -17.75 -3.23
CA ASP A 154 5.75 -18.58 -2.26
C ASP A 154 5.53 -18.01 -0.85
N MET A 155 4.51 -18.56 -0.20
CA MET A 155 4.12 -18.19 1.15
C MET A 155 4.84 -19.00 2.22
N SER A 156 5.74 -19.92 1.85
CA SER A 156 6.33 -20.90 2.78
C SER A 156 7.09 -20.24 3.94
N LYS A 157 7.64 -19.05 3.71
CA LYS A 157 8.38 -18.24 4.69
C LYS A 157 7.50 -17.43 5.65
N PHE A 158 6.20 -17.33 5.40
CA PHE A 158 5.28 -16.56 6.25
C PHE A 158 4.50 -17.47 7.20
N SER A 159 3.97 -16.87 8.28
CA SER A 159 3.15 -17.59 9.26
C SER A 159 1.82 -18.08 8.68
N ASP A 160 1.22 -19.06 9.34
CA ASP A 160 -0.15 -19.49 9.04
C ASP A 160 -1.16 -18.36 9.30
N SER A 161 -0.96 -17.55 10.34
CA SER A 161 -1.88 -16.44 10.67
C SER A 161 -1.85 -15.35 9.59
N TYR A 162 -0.70 -15.05 9.00
CA TYR A 162 -0.60 -14.13 7.85
C TYR A 162 -1.30 -14.67 6.60
N ARG A 163 -1.08 -15.95 6.29
CA ARG A 163 -1.75 -16.60 5.15
C ARG A 163 -3.27 -16.57 5.32
N ASP A 164 -3.77 -16.91 6.50
CA ASP A 164 -5.20 -16.87 6.84
C ASP A 164 -5.76 -15.44 6.73
N PHE A 165 -5.02 -14.43 7.21
CA PHE A 165 -5.41 -13.02 7.04
C PHE A 165 -5.57 -12.64 5.56
N LEU A 166 -4.63 -13.04 4.71
CA LEU A 166 -4.67 -12.77 3.28
C LEU A 166 -5.83 -13.52 2.60
N ASP A 167 -6.13 -14.75 3.01
CA ASP A 167 -7.26 -15.50 2.49
C ASP A 167 -8.59 -14.78 2.78
N HIS A 168 -8.72 -14.17 3.96
CA HIS A 168 -9.90 -13.36 4.30
C HIS A 168 -9.96 -12.02 3.54
N CYS A 169 -8.81 -11.49 3.07
CA CYS A 169 -8.74 -10.32 2.19
C CYS A 169 -9.06 -10.67 0.73
N PHE A 170 -8.63 -11.83 0.24
CA PHE A 170 -8.71 -12.23 -1.17
C PHE A 170 -9.96 -13.05 -1.52
N GLN A 171 -11.04 -12.86 -0.77
CA GLN A 171 -12.36 -13.37 -1.16
C GLN A 171 -12.86 -12.63 -2.40
N LYS A 172 -13.10 -13.37 -3.49
CA LYS A 172 -13.61 -12.79 -4.75
C LYS A 172 -15.02 -12.24 -4.62
N CYS A 173 -15.86 -12.92 -3.84
CA CYS A 173 -17.15 -12.41 -3.45
C CYS A 173 -16.94 -11.36 -2.33
N PRO A 174 -17.33 -10.09 -2.52
CA PRO A 174 -17.05 -9.07 -1.52
C PRO A 174 -17.80 -9.26 -0.21
N ASP A 175 -18.95 -9.95 -0.24
CA ASP A 175 -19.74 -10.26 0.95
C ASP A 175 -19.07 -11.31 1.85
N ASP A 176 -18.26 -12.19 1.26
CA ASP A 176 -17.46 -13.19 1.98
C ASP A 176 -16.15 -12.61 2.54
N ARG A 177 -15.69 -11.46 2.01
CA ARG A 177 -14.50 -10.75 2.49
C ARG A 177 -14.75 -10.25 3.91
N MET A 178 -13.73 -10.20 4.79
CA MET A 178 -13.87 -9.56 6.11
C MET A 178 -13.85 -8.03 6.03
N THR A 179 -14.46 -7.36 7.01
CA THR A 179 -14.46 -5.87 7.11
C THR A 179 -13.20 -5.42 7.82
N ALA A 180 -12.83 -4.13 7.72
CA ALA A 180 -11.76 -3.57 8.52
C ALA A 180 -11.96 -3.84 10.03
N ALA A 181 -13.20 -3.67 10.53
CA ALA A 181 -13.55 -3.94 11.92
C ALA A 181 -13.41 -5.41 12.35
N GLN A 182 -13.66 -6.34 11.43
CA GLN A 182 -13.45 -7.78 11.68
C GLN A 182 -11.97 -8.13 11.61
N LEU A 183 -11.22 -7.62 10.63
CA LEU A 183 -9.79 -7.89 10.46
C LEU A 183 -8.94 -7.33 11.60
N LEU A 184 -9.36 -6.22 12.23
CA LEU A 184 -8.72 -5.72 13.47
C LEU A 184 -8.74 -6.72 14.63
N LYS A 185 -9.58 -7.75 14.57
CA LYS A 185 -9.70 -8.82 15.56
C LYS A 185 -9.04 -10.12 15.10
N HIS A 186 -8.46 -10.14 13.90
CA HIS A 186 -7.82 -11.32 13.34
C HIS A 186 -6.56 -11.68 14.14
N GLU A 187 -6.23 -12.97 14.20
CA GLU A 187 -5.08 -13.49 14.97
C GLU A 187 -3.78 -12.77 14.57
N TRP A 188 -3.44 -12.74 13.28
CA TRP A 188 -2.25 -12.02 12.77
C TRP A 188 -2.09 -10.56 13.24
N ILE A 189 -3.20 -9.86 13.47
CA ILE A 189 -3.21 -8.47 13.93
C ILE A 189 -3.15 -8.37 15.46
N THR A 190 -3.73 -9.34 16.16
CA THR A 190 -3.89 -9.32 17.63
C THR A 190 -2.85 -10.12 18.40
N GLU A 191 -2.07 -10.96 17.71
CA GLU A 191 -1.00 -11.79 18.30
C GLU A 191 0.10 -10.96 18.98
N MET A 192 0.29 -9.70 18.55
CA MET A 192 1.26 -8.81 19.18
C MET A 192 0.79 -8.38 20.57
N LYS A 193 1.58 -8.72 21.59
CA LYS A 193 1.34 -8.22 22.94
C LYS A 193 1.62 -6.72 23.00
N GLU A 194 1.00 -6.02 23.94
CA GLU A 194 1.12 -4.56 24.04
C GLU A 194 2.57 -4.08 24.15
N TYR A 195 3.42 -4.77 24.91
CA TYR A 195 4.85 -4.43 25.01
C TYR A 195 5.63 -4.69 23.72
N GLU A 196 5.14 -5.58 22.84
CA GLU A 196 5.76 -5.87 21.54
C GLU A 196 5.41 -4.78 20.53
N LYS A 197 4.27 -4.10 20.69
CA LYS A 197 3.90 -2.97 19.82
C LYS A 197 4.91 -1.83 19.90
N ASP A 198 5.39 -1.48 21.09
CA ASP A 198 6.43 -0.46 21.24
C ASP A 198 7.75 -0.91 20.59
N VAL A 199 8.16 -2.16 20.80
CA VAL A 199 9.36 -2.71 20.17
C VAL A 199 9.25 -2.74 18.63
N VAL A 200 8.10 -3.12 18.10
CA VAL A 200 7.84 -3.18 16.65
C VAL A 200 7.78 -1.77 16.05
N LYS A 201 7.16 -0.83 16.77
CA LYS A 201 7.16 0.58 16.41
C LYS A 201 8.58 1.15 16.40
N ASP A 202 9.41 0.83 17.39
CA ASP A 202 10.82 1.26 17.43
C ASP A 202 11.63 0.68 16.27
N ARG A 203 11.34 -0.57 15.86
CA ARG A 203 11.93 -1.15 14.65
C ARG A 203 11.51 -0.39 13.39
N LEU A 204 10.23 -0.05 13.26
CA LEU A 204 9.74 0.77 12.15
C LEU A 204 10.45 2.15 12.14
N ILE A 205 10.55 2.80 13.29
CA ILE A 205 11.27 4.07 13.44
C ILE A 205 12.74 3.92 13.02
N SER A 206 13.39 2.84 13.43
CA SER A 206 14.77 2.55 13.03
C SER A 206 14.90 2.40 11.52
N ASN A 207 14.01 1.63 10.88
CA ASN A 207 14.01 1.45 9.42
C ASN A 207 13.86 2.78 8.69
N VAL A 208 12.89 3.60 9.11
CA VAL A 208 12.66 4.94 8.53
C VAL A 208 13.88 5.84 8.71
N LYS A 209 14.49 5.87 9.91
CA LYS A 209 15.70 6.67 10.16
C LYS A 209 16.87 6.20 9.30
N THR A 210 17.07 4.89 9.17
CA THR A 210 18.14 4.34 8.35
C THR A 210 17.97 4.70 6.87
N TYR A 211 16.74 4.62 6.35
CA TYR A 211 16.44 5.07 4.98
C TYR A 211 16.76 6.55 4.80
N LEU A 212 16.28 7.42 5.68
CA LEU A 212 16.49 8.87 5.55
C LEU A 212 17.97 9.26 5.64
N MET A 213 18.75 8.56 6.48
CA MET A 213 20.20 8.76 6.54
C MET A 213 20.92 8.25 5.29
N TRP A 214 20.36 7.24 4.62
CA TRP A 214 20.89 6.73 3.36
C TRP A 214 20.56 7.71 2.22
N GLU A 215 19.30 8.15 2.13
CA GLU A 215 18.81 9.12 1.13
C GLU A 215 19.60 10.43 1.19
N ALA A 216 19.76 11.03 2.38
CA ALA A 216 20.52 12.28 2.53
C ALA A 216 21.98 12.18 2.08
N LYS A 217 22.62 11.01 2.22
CA LYS A 217 24.00 10.81 1.75
C LYS A 217 24.09 10.68 0.24
N HIS A 218 23.09 10.06 -0.39
CA HIS A 218 23.09 9.88 -1.83
C HIS A 218 22.66 11.16 -2.55
N GLU A 219 21.86 12.02 -1.91
CA GLU A 219 21.61 13.39 -2.40
C GLU A 219 22.89 14.25 -2.33
N GLU A 220 23.67 14.15 -1.24
CA GLU A 220 24.97 14.86 -1.13
C GLU A 220 25.99 14.36 -2.16
N ASP A 221 26.06 13.04 -2.42
CA ASP A 221 26.96 12.47 -3.43
C ASP A 221 26.54 12.87 -4.87
N ASP A 222 25.24 12.90 -5.18
CA ASP A 222 24.73 13.35 -6.49
C ASP A 222 25.01 14.85 -6.72
N ASP A 223 24.85 15.70 -5.69
CA ASP A 223 25.17 17.13 -5.77
C ASP A 223 26.68 17.36 -5.97
N GLU A 224 27.55 16.58 -5.31
CA GLU A 224 29.02 16.66 -5.49
C GLU A 224 29.45 16.21 -6.91
N GLU A 225 28.85 15.15 -7.47
CA GLU A 225 29.11 14.70 -8.85
C GLU A 225 28.67 15.75 -9.90
N GLU A 226 27.52 16.41 -9.69
CA GLU A 226 27.06 17.49 -10.58
C GLU A 226 27.96 18.73 -10.53
N GLU A 227 28.49 19.12 -9.36
CA GLU A 227 29.44 20.23 -9.23
C GLU A 227 30.79 19.92 -9.91
N GLU A 228 31.32 18.69 -9.78
CA GLU A 228 32.56 18.27 -10.45
C GLU A 228 32.43 18.26 -11.99
N ASP A 229 31.27 17.83 -12.52
CA ASP A 229 30.99 17.83 -13.96
C ASP A 229 30.83 19.26 -14.53
N GLU A 230 30.23 20.18 -13.76
CA GLU A 230 30.13 21.60 -14.14
C GLU A 230 31.50 22.31 -14.12
N GLU A 231 32.35 22.06 -13.11
CA GLU A 231 33.70 22.61 -13.04
C GLU A 231 34.62 22.04 -14.13
N GLY A 232 34.55 20.72 -14.39
CA GLY A 232 35.31 20.06 -15.45
C GLY A 232 34.92 20.54 -16.85
N SER A 233 33.64 20.86 -17.07
CA SER A 233 33.17 21.44 -18.34
C SER A 233 33.58 22.91 -18.53
N HIS A 234 33.67 23.69 -17.45
CA HIS A 234 34.16 25.08 -17.48
C HIS A 234 35.67 25.19 -17.73
N GLU A 235 36.50 24.30 -17.16
CA GLU A 235 37.93 24.27 -17.45
C GLU A 235 38.24 23.89 -18.90
N MET A 236 37.50 22.94 -19.49
CA MET A 236 37.65 22.59 -20.91
C MET A 236 37.26 23.72 -21.87
N ALA A 237 36.36 24.62 -21.47
CA ALA A 237 35.92 25.75 -22.28
C ALA A 237 36.88 26.96 -22.25
N MET A 238 37.75 27.08 -21.24
CA MET A 238 38.72 28.18 -21.12
C MET A 238 40.14 27.84 -21.61
N GLY A 239 40.40 26.58 -21.97
CA GLY A 239 41.70 26.10 -22.45
C GLY A 239 41.89 26.07 -23.99
N GLY A 240 40.96 26.62 -24.77
CA GLY A 240 40.95 26.59 -26.24
C GLY A 240 41.34 27.90 -26.93
#